data_AF-A0A7X3VR09-F1
#
_entry.id   AF-A0A7X3VR09-F1
#
_cell.length_a   1.000
_cell.length_b   1.000
_cell.length_c   1.000
_cell.angle_alpha   90.00
_cell.angle_beta   90.00
_cell.angle_gamma   90.00
#
_symmetry.space_group_name_H-M   'P 1'
#
loop_
_entity.id
_entity.type
_entity.pdbx_description
1 polymer ?
#
loop_
_entity_poly.entity_id
_entity_poly.type
_entity_poly.pdbx_seq_one_letter_code
_entity_poly.pdbx_strand_id
1 'polypeptide(L)'
;MDNIDDYGTCCVCEGEMEECGLIQLDYKVESESGWGCVQCGLPMQGAIAIVCVDCYDKCGGNIEDQIKYLMNGIKGRIPVPPVENRIPHEHNLALHPEFHEGIE
;
A
#
# COMPACT_ATOMS: atom_id res chain seq x y z
N MET A 1 18.01 -7.56 8.14
CA MET A 1 16.65 -7.50 8.69
C MET A 1 16.47 -6.04 9.02
N ASP A 2 15.78 -5.32 8.15
CA ASP A 2 15.57 -3.88 8.34
C ASP A 2 14.78 -3.71 9.64
N ASN A 3 15.22 -2.78 10.50
CA ASN A 3 14.57 -2.59 11.79
C ASN A 3 13.18 -2.01 11.52
N ILE A 4 12.14 -2.55 12.15
CA ILE A 4 10.77 -2.06 11.97
C ILE A 4 10.64 -0.55 12.29
N ASP A 5 11.50 -0.06 13.19
CA ASP A 5 11.71 1.36 13.50
C ASP A 5 11.98 2.22 12.25
N ASP A 6 12.55 1.64 11.19
CA ASP A 6 12.83 2.36 9.94
C ASP A 6 11.55 2.72 9.18
N TYR A 7 10.46 1.98 9.35
CA TYR A 7 9.15 2.27 8.74
C TYR A 7 8.30 3.23 9.58
N GLY A 8 8.71 3.52 10.81
CA GLY A 8 8.05 4.47 11.70
C GLY A 8 6.81 3.88 12.39
N THR A 9 5.72 4.65 12.44
CA THR A 9 4.50 4.29 13.19
C THR A 9 3.34 3.88 12.28
N CYS A 10 2.37 3.16 12.85
CA CYS A 10 1.20 2.66 12.14
C CYS A 10 0.45 3.77 11.40
N CYS A 11 0.13 3.54 10.13
CA CYS A 11 -0.61 4.48 9.28
C CYS A 11 -2.08 4.69 9.70
N VAL A 12 -2.60 3.91 10.65
CA VAL A 12 -3.96 4.00 11.20
C VAL A 12 -3.96 4.64 12.59
N CYS A 13 -3.25 4.04 13.54
CA CYS A 13 -3.27 4.47 14.94
C CYS A 13 -2.11 5.38 15.35
N GLU A 14 -1.09 5.54 14.49
CA GLU A 14 0.12 6.34 14.73
C GLU A 14 0.98 5.84 15.90
N GLY A 15 0.67 4.67 16.46
CA GLY A 15 1.46 4.00 17.49
C GLY A 15 2.66 3.26 16.94
N GLU A 16 3.63 3.03 17.82
CA GLU A 16 4.79 2.16 17.59
C GLU A 16 4.33 0.73 17.28
N MET A 17 5.15 -0.01 16.55
CA MET A 17 4.80 -1.33 16.03
C MET A 17 5.96 -2.29 16.28
N GLU A 18 5.65 -3.43 16.92
CA GLU A 18 6.59 -4.56 16.99
C GLU A 18 6.45 -5.46 15.76
N GLU A 19 5.24 -5.58 15.22
CA GLU A 19 4.91 -6.32 14.01
C GLU A 19 3.97 -5.48 13.13
N CYS A 20 4.17 -5.56 11.81
CA CYS A 20 3.36 -4.82 10.85
C CYS A 20 3.09 -5.59 9.56
N GLY A 21 1.98 -5.26 8.93
CA GLY A 21 1.66 -5.62 7.55
C GLY A 21 1.82 -4.43 6.61
N LEU A 22 2.07 -4.73 5.34
CA LEU A 22 2.10 -3.77 4.25
C LEU A 22 0.78 -3.89 3.47
N ILE A 23 0.07 -2.78 3.32
CA ILE A 23 -1.17 -2.69 2.55
C ILE A 23 -0.88 -1.93 1.25
N GLN A 24 -1.18 -2.58 0.12
CA GLN A 24 -1.15 -1.96 -1.21
C GLN A 24 -2.53 -1.39 -1.52
N LEU A 25 -2.59 -0.13 -1.92
CA LEU A 25 -3.84 0.54 -2.25
C LEU A 25 -3.96 0.72 -3.77
N ASP A 26 -5.20 0.80 -4.26
CA ASP A 26 -5.56 0.84 -5.68
C ASP A 26 -5.38 2.22 -6.35
N TYR A 27 -4.71 3.15 -5.68
CA TYR A 27 -4.47 4.50 -6.17
C TYR A 27 -3.03 4.94 -5.97
N LYS A 28 -2.65 6.02 -6.65
CA LYS A 28 -1.28 6.52 -6.70
C LYS A 28 -0.88 7.32 -5.47
N VAL A 29 0.41 7.27 -5.15
CA VAL A 29 1.12 8.22 -4.31
C VAL A 29 1.98 9.14 -5.19
N GLU A 30 2.24 10.37 -4.75
CA GLU A 30 3.08 11.33 -5.52
C GLU A 30 4.54 10.88 -5.64
N SER A 31 5.01 9.99 -4.76
CA SER A 31 6.38 9.51 -4.73
C SER A 31 6.63 8.33 -5.67
N GLU A 32 7.84 8.23 -6.23
CA GLU A 32 8.29 7.08 -7.04
C GLU A 32 8.79 5.89 -6.20
N SER A 33 8.19 5.71 -5.03
CA SER A 33 8.58 4.73 -4.01
C SER A 33 7.42 3.85 -3.55
N GLY A 34 6.31 3.92 -4.29
CA GLY A 34 5.13 3.10 -4.08
C GLY A 34 5.32 1.67 -4.60
N TRP A 35 4.24 0.90 -4.63
CA TRP A 35 4.25 -0.40 -5.28
C TRP A 35 4.06 -0.25 -6.80
N GLY A 36 4.55 -1.23 -7.54
CA GLY A 36 4.45 -1.31 -8.99
C GLY A 36 4.48 -2.76 -9.44
N CYS A 37 4.44 -2.98 -10.74
CA CYS A 37 4.41 -4.33 -11.29
C CYS A 37 5.42 -4.47 -12.42
N VAL A 38 6.42 -5.32 -12.20
CA VAL A 38 7.43 -5.65 -13.21
C VAL A 38 6.84 -6.39 -14.41
N GLN A 39 5.77 -7.17 -14.19
CA GLN A 39 5.14 -8.00 -15.22
C GLN A 39 4.43 -7.17 -16.29
N CYS A 40 3.58 -6.23 -15.87
CA CYS A 40 2.86 -5.34 -16.80
C CYS A 40 3.52 -3.97 -17.00
N GLY A 41 4.67 -3.72 -16.37
CA GLY A 41 5.38 -2.44 -16.44
C GLY A 41 4.69 -1.30 -15.67
N LEU A 42 3.83 -1.62 -14.70
CA LEU A 42 3.15 -0.61 -13.88
C LEU A 42 4.19 0.16 -13.03
N PRO A 43 4.23 1.51 -13.11
CA PRO A 43 5.23 2.31 -12.40
C PRO A 43 5.18 2.13 -10.87
N MET A 44 6.30 2.43 -10.19
CA MET A 44 6.46 2.37 -8.72
C MET A 44 5.78 3.56 -8.02
N GLN A 45 4.48 3.72 -8.27
CA GLN A 45 3.70 4.87 -7.79
C GLN A 45 2.43 4.45 -7.05
N GLY A 46 2.21 3.16 -6.79
CA GLY A 46 1.06 2.67 -6.05
C GLY A 46 1.18 2.99 -4.57
N ALA A 47 0.14 3.55 -3.96
CA ALA A 47 0.16 3.92 -2.56
C ALA A 47 0.33 2.70 -1.65
N ILE A 48 1.18 2.85 -0.65
CA ILE A 48 1.47 1.83 0.37
C ILE A 48 1.13 2.41 1.75
N ALA A 49 0.59 1.60 2.64
CA ALA A 49 0.49 1.89 4.07
C ALA A 49 1.12 0.76 4.90
N ILE A 50 1.77 1.12 6.00
CA ILE A 50 2.26 0.14 6.99
C ILE A 50 1.31 0.19 8.19
N VAL A 51 0.81 -0.97 8.60
CA VAL A 51 -0.24 -1.09 9.61
C VAL A 51 0.19 -2.12 10.64
N CYS A 52 0.03 -1.82 11.94
CA CYS A 52 0.30 -2.82 12.97
C CYS A 52 -0.71 -3.96 12.89
N VAL A 53 -0.29 -5.16 13.31
CA VAL A 53 -1.16 -6.36 13.35
C VAL A 53 -2.46 -6.06 14.10
N ASP A 54 -2.37 -5.35 15.22
CA ASP A 54 -3.51 -4.89 16.02
C ASP A 54 -4.57 -4.10 15.22
N CYS A 55 -4.15 -3.17 14.36
CA CYS A 55 -5.08 -2.40 13.53
C CYS A 55 -5.60 -3.24 12.38
N TYR A 56 -4.75 -4.06 11.77
CA TYR A 56 -5.15 -4.99 10.72
C TYR A 56 -6.28 -5.92 11.21
N ASP A 57 -6.11 -6.54 12.37
CA ASP A 57 -7.08 -7.46 12.96
C ASP A 57 -8.37 -6.77 13.39
N LYS A 58 -8.28 -5.57 13.99
CA LYS A 58 -9.46 -4.81 14.46
C LYS A 58 -10.31 -4.27 13.32
N CYS A 59 -9.68 -3.86 12.22
CA CYS A 59 -10.39 -3.30 11.07
C CYS A 59 -10.93 -4.37 10.12
N GLY A 60 -10.34 -5.58 10.14
CA GLY A 60 -10.71 -6.67 9.25
C GLY A 60 -10.61 -6.25 7.78
N GLY A 61 -11.62 -6.61 6.98
CA GLY A 61 -11.66 -6.29 5.54
C GLY A 61 -11.82 -4.81 5.19
N ASN A 62 -12.00 -3.91 6.17
CA ASN A 62 -12.23 -2.48 5.94
C ASN A 62 -11.03 -1.62 6.34
N ILE A 63 -9.81 -2.20 6.36
CA ILE A 63 -8.61 -1.48 6.79
C ILE A 63 -8.35 -0.22 5.96
N GLU A 64 -8.66 -0.25 4.66
CA GLU A 64 -8.41 0.86 3.73
C GLU A 64 -9.10 2.16 4.15
N ASP A 65 -10.34 2.08 4.66
CA ASP A 65 -11.11 3.24 5.13
C ASP A 65 -10.56 3.85 6.43
N GLN A 66 -9.70 3.12 7.13
CA GLN A 66 -9.12 3.54 8.41
C GLN A 66 -7.70 4.12 8.24
N ILE A 67 -7.09 3.98 7.07
CA ILE A 67 -5.75 4.49 6.79
C ILE A 67 -5.79 6.02 6.75
N LYS A 68 -4.99 6.65 7.61
CA LYS A 68 -4.84 8.11 7.67
C LYS A 68 -3.61 8.60 6.91
N TYR A 69 -2.60 7.73 6.80
CA TYR A 69 -1.32 8.06 6.20
C TYR A 69 -0.85 7.03 5.19
N LEU A 70 -0.14 7.51 4.18
CA LEU A 70 0.57 6.71 3.19
C LEU A 70 2.06 6.83 3.43
N MET A 71 2.80 5.79 3.11
CA MET A 71 4.26 5.85 3.06
C MET A 71 4.70 6.78 1.94
N ASN A 72 5.71 7.60 2.22
CA ASN A 72 6.38 8.45 1.24
C ASN A 72 7.89 8.12 1.28
N GLY A 73 8.30 7.21 0.40
CA GLY A 73 9.66 6.66 0.46
C GLY A 73 9.79 5.59 1.55
N ILE A 74 11.05 5.30 1.88
CA ILE A 74 11.40 4.36 2.96
C ILE A 74 11.11 5.00 4.32
N LYS A 75 11.37 6.30 4.45
CA LYS A 75 11.21 7.07 5.69
C LYS A 75 10.35 8.29 5.40
N GLY A 76 9.09 8.24 5.81
CA GLY A 76 8.17 9.36 5.62
C GLY A 76 6.73 8.90 5.49
N ARG A 77 5.82 9.76 5.92
CA ARG A 77 4.38 9.54 5.78
C ARG A 77 3.70 10.82 5.32
N ILE A 78 2.72 10.69 4.44
CA ILE A 78 1.87 11.80 4.00
C ILE A 78 0.41 11.47 4.29
N PRO A 79 -0.47 12.45 4.54
CA PRO A 79 -1.89 12.20 4.72
C PRO A 79 -2.48 11.52 3.48
N VAL A 80 -3.46 10.64 3.69
CA VAL A 80 -4.25 10.09 2.59
C VAL A 80 -4.98 11.23 1.87
N PRO A 81 -4.87 11.34 0.54
CA PRO A 81 -5.60 12.34 -0.21
C PRO A 81 -7.12 12.06 -0.16
N PRO A 82 -7.96 13.11 -0.24
CA PRO A 82 -9.40 12.96 -0.44
C PRO A 82 -9.71 12.05 -1.63
N VAL A 83 -10.82 11.30 -1.57
CA VAL A 83 -11.18 10.29 -2.57
C VAL A 83 -11.25 10.89 -3.98
N GLU A 84 -11.79 12.11 -4.09
CA GLU A 84 -11.90 12.86 -5.35
C GLU A 84 -10.55 13.22 -5.99
N ASN A 85 -9.46 13.17 -5.23
CA ASN A 85 -8.11 13.46 -5.69
C ASN A 85 -7.27 12.19 -5.91
N ARG A 86 -7.84 11.00 -5.70
CA ARG A 86 -7.14 9.73 -5.91
C ARG A 86 -7.06 9.42 -7.40
N ILE A 87 -5.85 9.08 -7.85
CA ILE A 87 -5.61 8.64 -9.23
C ILE A 87 -5.51 7.12 -9.21
N PRO A 88 -6.29 6.37 -10.00
CA PRO A 88 -6.21 4.92 -10.04
C PRO A 88 -4.80 4.39 -10.40
N HIS A 89 -4.44 3.24 -9.83
CA HIS A 89 -3.17 2.55 -10.04
C HIS A 89 -3.40 1.06 -10.31
N GLU A 90 -3.86 0.75 -11.51
CA GLU A 90 -4.38 -0.57 -11.86
C GLU A 90 -3.40 -1.38 -12.73
N HIS A 91 -3.37 -2.69 -12.51
CA HIS A 91 -2.65 -3.63 -13.35
C HIS A 91 -3.26 -3.72 -14.76
N ASN A 92 -2.40 -3.86 -15.79
CA ASN A 92 -2.86 -4.34 -17.09
C ASN A 92 -2.91 -5.87 -17.10
N LEU A 93 -4.03 -6.44 -16.65
CA LEU A 93 -4.22 -7.89 -16.50
C LEU A 93 -4.03 -8.69 -17.80
N ALA A 94 -4.15 -8.06 -18.97
CA ALA A 94 -3.88 -8.73 -20.25
C ALA A 94 -2.40 -9.15 -20.40
N LEU A 95 -1.49 -8.58 -19.61
CA LEU A 95 -0.06 -8.88 -19.61
C LEU A 95 0.36 -9.86 -18.50
N HIS A 96 -0.60 -10.35 -17.71
CA HIS A 96 -0.37 -11.25 -16.57
C HIS A 96 -0.80 -12.69 -16.90
N PRO A 97 0.13 -13.61 -17.25
CA PRO A 97 -0.16 -14.99 -17.64
C PRO A 97 -1.00 -15.75 -16.63
N GLU A 98 -0.84 -15.46 -15.34
CA GLU A 98 -1.57 -16.09 -14.23
C GLU A 98 -3.10 -15.90 -14.30
N PHE A 99 -3.60 -14.92 -15.08
CA PHE A 99 -5.03 -14.73 -15.32
C PHE A 99 -5.56 -15.40 -16.60
N HIS A 100 -4.67 -15.99 -17.41
CA HIS A 100 -5.01 -16.61 -18.69
C HIS A 100 -4.74 -18.12 -18.70
N GLU A 101 -3.89 -18.61 -17.81
CA GLU A 101 -3.59 -20.04 -17.67
C GLU A 101 -4.78 -20.77 -16.98
N GLY A 102 -5.52 -21.56 -17.75
CA GLY A 102 -6.69 -22.31 -17.30
C GLY A 102 -7.88 -22.31 -18.26
N ILE A 103 -7.78 -21.62 -19.41
CA ILE A 103 -8.73 -21.76 -20.51
C ILE A 103 -8.27 -22.92 -21.41
N GLU A 104 -8.56 -24.15 -21.01
CA GLU A 104 -8.64 -25.31 -21.92
C GLU A 104 -10.09 -25.61 -22.30
#